data_AF-A0A960ARV3-F1
#
_entry.id   AF-A0A960ARV3-F1
#
_cell.length_a   1.000
_cell.length_b   1.000
_cell.length_c   1.000
_cell.angle_alpha   90.00
_cell.angle_beta   90.00
_cell.angle_gamma   90.00
#
_symmetry.space_group_name_H-M   'P 1'
#
loop_
_entity.id
_entity.type
_entity.pdbx_description
1 polymer ?
#
loop_
_entity_poly.entity_id
_entity_poly.type
_entity_poly.pdbx_seq_one_letter_code
_entity_poly.pdbx_strand_id
1 'polypeptide(L)'
;PIVVNLAINYFAPGGDRVGLQFQKTLEVFAIVLIPVFIGMLIRRWREAFALRMDKPVRIGSAVILALVIVGAVISNIEILRENFAALAGITIVFCILSLTIGYTVPRIFKVTEGESIATAFEVGIHNATLAIVVAQSVLLSTEMSLPAAIYGVLMFFIAAGFGFLIKRRAANNLTLAQEPAR
;
A
#
# COMPACT_ATOMS: atom_id res chain seq x y z
N PRO A 1 -11.01 12.58 5.38
CA PRO A 1 -12.45 12.95 5.30
C PRO A 1 -12.78 14.01 4.25
N ILE A 2 -12.00 15.10 4.12
CA ILE A 2 -12.32 16.20 3.19
C ILE A 2 -12.36 15.70 1.74
N VAL A 3 -11.27 15.08 1.27
CA VAL A 3 -11.17 14.56 -0.12
C VAL A 3 -12.24 13.50 -0.39
N VAL A 4 -12.51 12.61 0.56
CA VAL A 4 -13.52 11.55 0.43
C VAL A 4 -14.94 12.15 0.35
N ASN A 5 -15.28 13.13 1.19
CA ASN A 5 -16.59 13.78 1.14
C ASN A 5 -16.77 14.65 -0.12
N LEU A 6 -15.70 15.27 -0.63
CA LEU A 6 -15.74 15.96 -1.93
C LEU A 6 -16.01 14.97 -3.07
N ALA A 7 -15.36 13.80 -3.05
CA ALA A 7 -15.60 12.74 -4.02
C ALA A 7 -17.03 12.21 -3.94
N ILE A 8 -17.56 11.95 -2.74
CA ILE A 8 -18.97 11.50 -2.55
C ILE A 8 -19.93 12.55 -3.10
N ASN A 9 -19.75 13.84 -2.79
CA ASN A 9 -20.61 14.90 -3.32
C ASN A 9 -20.58 14.97 -4.86
N TYR A 10 -19.45 14.67 -5.48
CA TYR A 10 -19.30 14.71 -6.94
C TYR A 10 -19.86 13.45 -7.63
N PHE A 11 -19.54 12.26 -7.14
CA PHE A 11 -19.91 10.98 -7.77
C PHE A 11 -21.25 10.42 -7.29
N ALA A 12 -21.70 10.80 -6.10
CA ALA A 12 -22.96 10.37 -5.48
C ALA A 12 -23.65 11.56 -4.76
N PRO A 13 -24.10 12.59 -5.51
CA PRO A 13 -24.73 13.77 -4.92
C PRO A 13 -25.96 13.39 -4.08
N GLY A 14 -25.95 13.77 -2.80
CA GLY A 14 -26.98 13.40 -1.82
C GLY A 14 -26.67 12.17 -0.97
N GLY A 15 -25.52 11.50 -1.18
CA GLY A 15 -25.07 10.37 -0.37
C GLY A 15 -24.64 10.74 1.06
N ASP A 16 -24.64 9.73 1.93
CA ASP A 16 -24.23 9.87 3.33
C ASP A 16 -22.78 10.36 3.46
N ARG A 17 -22.56 11.31 4.37
CA ARG A 17 -21.23 11.89 4.59
C ARG A 17 -20.38 10.98 5.47
N VAL A 18 -19.14 10.80 5.06
CA VAL A 18 -18.14 10.09 5.87
C VAL A 18 -17.57 11.04 6.91
N GLY A 19 -17.98 10.84 8.17
CA GLY A 19 -17.43 11.56 9.31
C GLY A 19 -15.92 11.32 9.52
N LEU A 20 -15.31 12.11 10.41
CA LEU A 20 -13.96 11.82 10.90
C LEU A 20 -13.98 10.49 11.66
N GLN A 21 -13.38 9.44 11.10
CA GLN A 21 -13.20 8.15 11.79
C GLN A 21 -12.08 8.24 12.83
N PHE A 22 -12.23 9.14 13.81
CA PHE A 22 -11.19 9.49 14.78
C PHE A 22 -10.65 8.25 15.50
N GLN A 23 -11.52 7.32 15.89
CA GLN A 23 -11.12 6.06 16.51
C GLN A 23 -10.22 5.22 15.59
N LYS A 24 -10.57 5.09 14.30
CA LYS A 24 -9.74 4.34 13.33
C LYS A 24 -8.42 5.04 13.04
N THR A 25 -8.42 6.37 12.98
CA THR A 25 -7.18 7.14 12.87
C THR A 25 -6.28 6.87 14.07
N LEU A 26 -6.81 6.92 15.30
CA LEU A 26 -6.06 6.66 16.52
C LEU A 26 -5.53 5.21 16.57
N GLU A 27 -6.36 4.23 16.20
CA GLU A 27 -5.97 2.81 16.15
C GLU A 27 -4.78 2.59 15.20
N VAL A 28 -4.85 3.11 13.97
CA VAL A 28 -3.76 2.99 12.98
C VAL A 28 -2.52 3.73 13.47
N PHE A 29 -2.68 4.93 14.04
CA PHE A 29 -1.58 5.70 14.57
C PHE A 29 -0.87 4.96 15.71
N ALA A 30 -1.63 4.36 16.62
CA ALA A 30 -1.09 3.58 17.73
C ALA A 30 -0.37 2.31 17.24
N ILE A 31 -0.98 1.54 16.33
CA ILE A 31 -0.40 0.31 15.76
C ILE A 31 0.91 0.59 15.02
N VAL A 32 1.08 1.76 14.42
CA VAL A 32 2.32 2.12 13.72
C VAL A 32 3.34 2.77 14.67
N LEU A 33 2.92 3.79 15.43
CA LEU A 33 3.84 4.63 16.20
C LEU A 33 4.38 3.94 17.45
N ILE A 34 3.56 3.12 18.13
CA ILE A 34 4.00 2.42 19.36
C ILE A 34 5.13 1.43 19.03
N PRO A 35 5.01 0.52 18.04
CA PRO A 35 6.11 -0.39 17.70
C PRO A 35 7.36 0.34 17.19
N VAL A 36 7.19 1.41 16.40
CA VAL A 36 8.32 2.23 15.92
C VAL A 36 9.05 2.89 17.09
N PHE A 37 8.32 3.46 18.05
CA PHE A 37 8.88 4.05 19.25
C PHE A 37 9.65 3.02 20.09
N ILE A 38 9.06 1.84 20.32
CA ILE A 38 9.72 0.74 21.03
C ILE A 38 11.00 0.32 20.30
N GLY A 39 10.96 0.16 18.97
CA GLY A 39 12.13 -0.18 18.16
C GLY A 39 13.26 0.84 18.25
N MET A 40 12.92 2.14 18.20
CA MET A 40 13.88 3.22 18.40
C MET A 40 14.50 3.21 19.80
N LEU A 41 13.70 2.93 20.84
CA LEU A 41 14.18 2.85 22.22
C LEU A 41 15.11 1.67 22.44
N ILE A 42 14.79 0.49 21.88
CA ILE A 42 15.66 -0.69 21.90
C ILE A 42 16.99 -0.39 21.22
N ARG A 43 16.97 0.27 20.05
CA ARG A 43 18.21 0.66 19.35
C ARG A 43 19.06 1.60 20.19
N ARG A 44 18.45 2.57 20.90
CA ARG A 44 19.14 3.50 21.79
C ARG A 44 19.84 2.80 22.96
N TRP A 45 19.24 1.76 23.55
CA TRP A 45 19.82 1.07 24.71
C TRP A 45 20.71 -0.12 24.38
N ARG A 46 20.45 -0.79 23.24
CA ARG A 46 21.11 -2.04 22.83
C ARG A 46 21.35 -2.06 21.31
N GLU A 47 22.19 -1.15 20.84
CA GLU A 47 22.50 -1.00 19.41
C GLU A 47 23.00 -2.31 18.76
N ALA A 48 23.91 -3.04 19.41
CA ALA A 48 24.43 -4.30 18.90
C ALA A 48 23.33 -5.37 18.69
N PHE A 49 22.29 -5.39 19.53
CA PHE A 49 21.13 -6.26 19.34
C PHE A 49 20.29 -5.81 18.15
N ALA A 50 20.00 -4.51 18.06
CA ALA A 50 19.23 -3.93 16.95
C ALA A 50 19.88 -4.22 15.58
N LEU A 51 21.21 -4.08 15.48
CA LEU A 51 21.96 -4.40 14.26
C LEU A 51 21.89 -5.90 13.91
N ARG A 52 21.93 -6.80 14.91
CA ARG A 52 21.76 -8.24 14.69
C ARG A 52 20.34 -8.63 14.25
N MET A 53 19.35 -7.84 14.65
CA MET A 53 17.94 -8.07 14.31
C MET A 53 17.55 -7.56 12.92
N ASP A 54 18.39 -6.78 12.23
CA ASP A 54 18.09 -6.26 10.89
C ASP A 54 17.72 -7.36 9.88
N LYS A 55 18.54 -8.41 9.76
CA LYS A 55 18.28 -9.52 8.82
C LYS A 55 17.08 -10.40 9.24
N PRO A 56 16.96 -10.87 10.50
CA PRO A 56 15.78 -11.63 10.95
C PRO A 56 14.48 -10.86 10.77
N VAL A 57 14.43 -9.58 11.17
CA VAL A 57 13.22 -8.74 11.05
C VAL A 57 12.84 -8.57 9.59
N ARG A 58 13.81 -8.30 8.71
CA ARG A 58 13.56 -8.17 7.26
C ARG A 58 12.91 -9.43 6.67
N ILE A 59 13.41 -10.61 7.04
CA ILE A 59 12.83 -11.89 6.60
C ILE A 59 11.44 -12.08 7.22
N GLY A 60 11.29 -11.83 8.52
CA GLY A 60 10.02 -11.92 9.23
C GLY A 60 8.94 -11.03 8.61
N SER A 61 9.26 -9.78 8.30
CA SER A 61 8.36 -8.85 7.61
C SER A 61 7.94 -9.36 6.24
N ALA A 62 8.87 -9.91 5.45
CA ALA A 62 8.55 -10.49 4.15
C ALA A 62 7.64 -11.72 4.27
N VAL A 63 7.88 -12.59 5.25
CA VAL A 63 7.03 -13.75 5.53
C VAL A 63 5.64 -13.32 5.99
N ILE A 64 5.54 -12.39 6.92
CA ILE A 64 4.25 -11.85 7.39
C ILE A 64 3.49 -11.22 6.22
N LEU A 65 4.16 -10.43 5.37
CA LEU A 65 3.53 -9.87 4.18
C LEU A 65 2.99 -10.97 3.26
N ALA A 66 3.77 -12.01 2.99
CA ALA A 66 3.31 -13.14 2.18
C ALA A 66 2.09 -13.84 2.81
N LEU A 67 2.10 -14.05 4.13
CA LEU A 67 0.96 -14.63 4.86
C LEU A 67 -0.28 -13.73 4.79
N VAL A 68 -0.12 -12.41 4.91
CA VAL A 68 -1.22 -11.45 4.76
C VAL A 68 -1.81 -11.50 3.35
N ILE A 69 -0.98 -11.61 2.31
CA ILE A 69 -1.43 -11.75 0.92
C ILE A 69 -2.24 -13.04 0.75
N VAL A 70 -1.70 -14.17 1.21
CA VAL A 70 -2.38 -15.47 1.13
C VAL A 70 -3.69 -15.44 1.91
N GLY A 71 -3.68 -14.90 3.13
CA GLY A 71 -4.87 -14.72 3.96
C GLY A 71 -5.92 -13.86 3.26
N ALA A 72 -5.52 -12.73 2.66
CA ALA A 72 -6.42 -11.85 1.93
C ALA A 72 -7.06 -12.55 0.72
N VAL A 73 -6.31 -13.36 -0.03
CA VAL A 73 -6.85 -14.16 -1.15
C VAL A 73 -7.88 -15.17 -0.65
N ILE A 74 -7.55 -15.92 0.41
CA ILE A 74 -8.45 -16.95 0.97
C ILE A 74 -9.73 -16.30 1.52
N SER A 75 -9.60 -15.22 2.28
CA SER A 75 -10.74 -14.52 2.89
C SER A 75 -11.69 -13.89 1.88
N ASN A 76 -11.24 -13.60 0.65
CA ASN A 76 -12.02 -12.91 -0.37
C ASN A 76 -12.24 -13.78 -1.63
N ILE A 77 -12.04 -15.10 -1.56
CA ILE A 77 -12.04 -15.96 -2.74
C ILE A 77 -13.37 -15.96 -3.50
N GLU A 78 -14.50 -15.96 -2.78
CA GLU A 78 -15.83 -15.92 -3.41
C GLU A 78 -16.12 -14.56 -4.05
N ILE A 79 -15.78 -13.46 -3.36
CA ILE A 79 -15.89 -12.10 -3.89
C ILE A 79 -15.08 -11.96 -5.19
N LEU A 80 -13.86 -12.50 -5.20
CA LEU A 80 -13.03 -12.55 -6.40
C LEU A 80 -13.72 -13.39 -7.48
N ARG A 81 -14.15 -14.62 -7.21
CA ARG A 81 -14.77 -15.47 -8.24
C ARG A 81 -15.97 -14.83 -8.92
N GLU A 82 -16.83 -14.17 -8.16
CA GLU A 82 -18.08 -13.60 -8.69
C GLU A 82 -17.87 -12.26 -9.41
N ASN A 83 -16.95 -11.42 -8.93
CA ASN A 83 -16.87 -10.01 -9.36
C ASN A 83 -15.53 -9.63 -10.04
N PHE A 84 -14.56 -10.54 -10.10
CA PHE A 84 -13.22 -10.25 -10.62
C PHE A 84 -13.22 -9.84 -12.08
N ALA A 85 -13.97 -10.53 -12.95
CA ALA A 85 -13.98 -10.19 -14.38
C ALA A 85 -14.46 -8.74 -14.64
N ALA A 86 -15.41 -8.26 -13.84
CA ALA A 86 -15.97 -6.92 -13.98
C ALA A 86 -15.06 -5.82 -13.40
N LEU A 87 -14.37 -6.09 -12.29
CA LEU A 87 -13.69 -5.06 -11.49
C LEU A 87 -12.16 -5.17 -11.48
N ALA A 88 -11.57 -6.31 -11.85
CA ALA A 88 -10.12 -6.49 -11.85
C ALA A 88 -9.44 -5.53 -12.84
N GLY A 89 -9.99 -5.37 -14.04
CA GLY A 89 -9.39 -4.50 -15.07
C GLY A 89 -9.23 -3.06 -14.58
N ILE A 90 -10.32 -2.46 -14.07
CA ILE A 90 -10.30 -1.07 -13.60
C ILE A 90 -9.43 -0.90 -12.34
N THR A 91 -9.45 -1.87 -11.42
CA THR A 91 -8.64 -1.81 -10.18
C THR A 91 -7.15 -2.01 -10.46
N ILE A 92 -6.78 -2.85 -11.45
CA ILE A 92 -5.40 -3.01 -11.92
C ILE A 92 -4.91 -1.70 -12.54
N VAL A 93 -5.68 -1.10 -13.45
CA VAL A 93 -5.32 0.18 -14.08
C VAL A 93 -5.15 1.26 -13.02
N PHE A 94 -6.09 1.36 -12.07
CA PHE A 94 -5.99 2.28 -10.95
C PHE A 94 -4.70 2.07 -10.14
N CYS A 95 -4.36 0.82 -9.80
CA CYS A 95 -3.14 0.51 -9.05
C CYS A 95 -1.87 0.91 -9.82
N ILE A 96 -1.78 0.56 -11.10
CA ILE A 96 -0.63 0.91 -11.94
C ILE A 96 -0.49 2.42 -12.06
N LEU A 97 -1.59 3.15 -12.27
CA LEU A 97 -1.58 4.61 -12.32
C LEU A 97 -1.13 5.21 -10.99
N SER A 98 -1.67 4.75 -9.85
CA SER A 98 -1.27 5.23 -8.52
C SER A 98 0.21 5.01 -8.24
N LEU A 99 0.75 3.82 -8.53
CA LEU A 99 2.19 3.52 -8.39
C LEU A 99 3.04 4.39 -9.33
N THR A 100 2.60 4.54 -10.57
CA THR A 100 3.35 5.30 -11.60
C THR A 100 3.37 6.79 -11.26
N ILE A 101 2.24 7.37 -10.86
CA ILE A 101 2.13 8.77 -10.45
C ILE A 101 2.94 8.98 -9.17
N GLY A 102 2.78 8.11 -8.17
CA GLY A 102 3.52 8.18 -6.92
C GLY A 102 5.04 8.06 -7.09
N TYR A 103 5.51 7.38 -8.13
CA TYR A 103 6.93 7.36 -8.50
C TYR A 103 7.35 8.58 -9.31
N THR A 104 6.58 8.95 -10.35
CA THR A 104 7.01 9.92 -11.36
C THR A 104 6.93 11.35 -10.84
N VAL A 105 5.92 11.69 -10.05
CA VAL A 105 5.75 13.06 -9.53
C VAL A 105 6.95 13.48 -8.66
N PRO A 106 7.38 12.73 -7.63
CA PRO A 106 8.59 13.08 -6.87
C PRO A 106 9.85 13.17 -7.74
N ARG A 107 9.97 12.32 -8.77
CA ARG A 107 11.11 12.35 -9.71
C ARG A 107 11.15 13.65 -10.52
N ILE A 108 10.00 14.20 -10.92
CA ILE A 108 9.93 15.51 -11.58
C ILE A 108 10.45 16.61 -10.65
N PHE A 109 10.16 16.51 -9.35
CA PHE A 109 10.67 17.41 -8.31
C PHE A 109 12.11 17.09 -7.86
N LYS A 110 12.83 16.21 -8.58
CA LYS A 110 14.22 15.82 -8.29
C LYS A 110 14.44 15.19 -6.91
N VAL A 111 13.40 14.55 -6.37
CA VAL A 111 13.50 13.73 -5.16
C VAL A 111 14.37 12.49 -5.44
N THR A 112 15.05 11.96 -4.42
CA THR A 112 15.93 10.81 -4.61
C THR A 112 15.14 9.59 -5.09
N GLU A 113 15.83 8.66 -5.76
CA GLU A 113 15.16 7.46 -6.28
C GLU A 113 14.55 6.62 -5.14
N GLY A 114 15.26 6.47 -4.01
CA GLY A 114 14.76 5.74 -2.85
C GLY A 114 13.48 6.34 -2.26
N GLU A 115 13.44 7.66 -2.10
CA GLU A 115 12.26 8.38 -1.62
C GLU A 115 11.10 8.30 -2.63
N SER A 116 11.39 8.40 -3.93
CA SER A 116 10.37 8.28 -4.98
C SER A 116 9.74 6.88 -5.01
N ILE A 117 10.54 5.84 -4.75
CA ILE A 117 10.03 4.46 -4.59
C ILE A 117 9.12 4.40 -3.36
N ALA A 118 9.55 4.94 -2.22
CA ALA A 118 8.75 4.97 -1.01
C ALA A 118 7.40 5.67 -1.24
N THR A 119 7.39 6.84 -1.88
CA THR A 119 6.16 7.57 -2.24
C THR A 119 5.28 6.77 -3.19
N ALA A 120 5.86 6.06 -4.17
CA ALA A 120 5.10 5.19 -5.06
C ALA A 120 4.32 4.13 -4.28
N PHE A 121 4.97 3.45 -3.34
CA PHE A 121 4.33 2.44 -2.50
C PHE A 121 3.31 3.04 -1.51
N GLU A 122 3.58 4.23 -0.97
CA GLU A 122 2.65 4.93 -0.07
C GLU A 122 1.36 5.35 -0.79
N VAL A 123 1.47 5.84 -2.03
CA VAL A 123 0.31 6.22 -2.85
C VAL A 123 -0.39 4.98 -3.44
N GLY A 124 0.38 3.98 -3.88
CA GLY A 124 -0.11 2.83 -4.62
C GLY A 124 -0.59 1.65 -3.78
N ILE A 125 -0.34 1.62 -2.47
CA ILE A 125 -0.87 0.61 -1.54
C ILE A 125 -1.87 1.29 -0.60
N HIS A 126 -3.15 1.09 -0.86
CA HIS A 126 -4.22 1.62 -0.01
C HIS A 126 -4.61 0.66 1.12
N ASN A 127 -5.18 1.21 2.19
CA ASN A 127 -5.77 0.41 3.27
C ASN A 127 -7.15 -0.11 2.86
N ALA A 128 -7.17 -1.29 2.23
CA ALA A 128 -8.40 -1.92 1.75
C ALA A 128 -9.39 -2.23 2.89
N THR A 129 -8.91 -2.62 4.07
CA THR A 129 -9.76 -2.92 5.24
C THR A 129 -10.58 -1.70 5.66
N LEU A 130 -9.93 -0.54 5.78
CA LEU A 130 -10.63 0.69 6.14
C LEU A 130 -11.64 1.09 5.05
N ALA A 131 -11.29 0.94 3.78
CA ALA A 131 -12.20 1.23 2.67
C ALA A 131 -13.46 0.34 2.69
N ILE A 132 -13.31 -0.97 2.94
CA ILE A 132 -14.43 -1.92 3.09
C ILE A 132 -15.32 -1.52 4.27
N VAL A 133 -14.73 -1.25 5.44
CA VAL A 133 -15.47 -0.87 6.64
C VAL A 133 -16.24 0.43 6.41
N VAL A 134 -15.65 1.44 5.75
CA VAL A 134 -16.36 2.68 5.40
C VAL A 134 -17.55 2.39 4.49
N ALA A 135 -17.34 1.62 3.42
CA ALA A 135 -18.40 1.30 2.46
C ALA A 135 -19.59 0.59 3.14
N GLN A 136 -19.31 -0.36 4.04
CA GLN A 136 -20.36 -1.15 4.69
C GLN A 136 -21.00 -0.45 5.89
N SER A 137 -20.22 0.21 6.74
CA SER A 137 -20.72 0.77 8.01
C SER A 137 -21.15 2.24 7.93
N VAL A 138 -20.63 2.99 6.95
CA VAL A 138 -20.94 4.41 6.78
C VAL A 138 -21.82 4.63 5.57
N LEU A 139 -21.47 4.04 4.43
CA LEU A 139 -22.24 4.17 3.19
C LEU A 139 -23.31 3.09 3.01
N LEU A 140 -23.41 2.16 3.98
CA LEU A 140 -24.41 1.10 4.05
C LEU A 140 -24.56 0.29 2.75
N SER A 141 -23.46 0.10 2.01
CA SER A 141 -23.45 -0.59 0.72
C SER A 141 -22.32 -1.61 0.63
N THR A 142 -22.71 -2.88 0.56
CA THR A 142 -21.81 -4.00 0.30
C THR A 142 -21.23 -3.92 -1.11
N GLU A 143 -22.00 -3.47 -2.10
CA GLU A 143 -21.53 -3.33 -3.48
C GLU A 143 -20.38 -2.33 -3.60
N MET A 144 -20.44 -1.20 -2.89
CA MET A 144 -19.34 -0.23 -2.84
C MET A 144 -18.06 -0.75 -2.16
N SER A 145 -18.14 -1.87 -1.43
CA SER A 145 -16.97 -2.52 -0.82
C SER A 145 -16.24 -3.47 -1.78
N LEU A 146 -16.89 -3.93 -2.86
CA LEU A 146 -16.33 -4.91 -3.80
C LEU A 146 -15.06 -4.40 -4.50
N PRO A 147 -14.99 -3.17 -5.04
CA PRO A 147 -13.76 -2.67 -5.66
C PRO A 147 -12.60 -2.60 -4.67
N ALA A 148 -12.88 -2.24 -3.40
CA ALA A 148 -11.87 -2.19 -2.35
C ALA A 148 -11.33 -3.58 -1.98
N ALA A 149 -12.19 -4.60 -1.92
CA ALA A 149 -11.78 -5.98 -1.66
C ALA A 149 -10.91 -6.55 -2.79
N ILE A 150 -11.33 -6.37 -4.05
CA ILE A 150 -10.60 -6.86 -5.22
C ILE A 150 -9.26 -6.13 -5.35
N TYR A 151 -9.28 -4.81 -5.24
CA TYR A 151 -8.06 -4.00 -5.23
C TYR A 151 -7.12 -4.41 -4.10
N GLY A 152 -7.65 -4.62 -2.89
CA GLY A 152 -6.85 -5.00 -1.71
C GLY A 152 -6.06 -6.29 -1.89
N VAL A 153 -6.58 -7.24 -2.66
CA VAL A 153 -5.84 -8.46 -3.01
C VAL A 153 -4.85 -8.19 -4.15
N LEU A 154 -5.31 -7.56 -5.23
CA LEU A 154 -4.51 -7.37 -6.45
C LEU A 154 -3.33 -6.43 -6.24
N MET A 155 -3.48 -5.38 -5.43
CA MET A 155 -2.46 -4.36 -5.21
C MET A 155 -1.14 -4.97 -4.73
N PHE A 156 -1.18 -6.04 -3.92
CA PHE A 156 0.05 -6.67 -3.42
C PHE A 156 0.87 -7.33 -4.53
N PHE A 157 0.21 -8.01 -5.47
CA PHE A 157 0.88 -8.64 -6.61
C PHE A 157 1.44 -7.60 -7.58
N ILE A 158 0.68 -6.55 -7.87
CA ILE A 158 1.10 -5.46 -8.75
C ILE A 158 2.27 -4.70 -8.13
N ALA A 159 2.17 -4.35 -6.84
CA ALA A 159 3.22 -3.64 -6.11
C ALA A 159 4.50 -4.49 -5.99
N ALA A 160 4.39 -5.80 -5.78
CA ALA A 160 5.54 -6.71 -5.82
C ALA A 160 6.20 -6.74 -7.20
N GLY A 161 5.41 -6.83 -8.27
CA GLY A 161 5.91 -6.76 -9.65
C GLY A 161 6.60 -5.44 -9.96
N PHE A 162 6.01 -4.32 -9.54
CA PHE A 162 6.57 -2.98 -9.67
C PHE A 162 7.91 -2.84 -8.93
N GLY A 163 7.97 -3.30 -7.68
CA GLY A 163 9.21 -3.33 -6.88
C GLY A 163 10.31 -4.16 -7.53
N PHE A 164 9.97 -5.33 -8.09
CA PHE A 164 10.93 -6.16 -8.81
C PHE A 164 11.47 -5.47 -10.07
N LEU A 165 10.60 -4.82 -10.83
CA LEU A 165 10.98 -4.07 -12.04
C LEU A 165 11.98 -2.94 -11.71
N ILE A 166 11.72 -2.18 -10.65
CA ILE A 166 12.61 -1.08 -10.23
C ILE A 166 13.94 -1.62 -9.71
N LYS A 167 13.92 -2.67 -8.88
CA LYS A 167 15.15 -3.30 -8.39
C LYS A 167 16.05 -3.77 -9.55
N ARG A 168 15.44 -4.33 -10.59
CA ARG A 168 16.18 -4.77 -11.80
C ARG A 168 16.78 -3.59 -12.57
N ARG A 169 16.07 -2.46 -12.68
CA ARG A 169 16.61 -1.24 -13.31
C ARG A 169 17.79 -0.66 -12.53
N ALA A 170 17.68 -0.58 -11.20
CA ALA A 170 18.77 -0.10 -10.35
C ALA A 170 20.03 -0.99 -10.47
N ALA A 171 19.86 -2.31 -10.51
CA ALA A 171 20.97 -3.25 -10.72
C ALA A 171 21.64 -3.07 -12.09
N ASN A 172 20.87 -2.90 -13.16
CA ASN A 172 21.41 -2.70 -14.51
C ASN A 172 22.16 -1.36 -14.65
N ASN A 173 21.67 -0.28 -14.03
CA ASN A 173 22.33 1.03 -14.08
C ASN A 173 23.72 1.01 -13.39
N LEU A 174 23.86 0.23 -12.31
CA LEU A 174 25.15 0.02 -11.64
C LEU A 174 26.15 -0.74 -12.52
N THR A 175 25.68 -1.74 -13.28
CA THR A 175 26.52 -2.50 -14.21
C THR A 175 27.02 -1.64 -15.36
N LEU A 176 26.15 -0.80 -15.96
CA LEU A 176 26.52 0.10 -17.05
C LEU A 176 27.48 1.23 -16.62
N ALA A 177 27.38 1.70 -15.37
CA ALA A 177 28.32 2.67 -14.81
C ALA A 177 29.72 2.09 -14.54
N GLN A 178 29.86 0.77 -14.53
CA GLN A 178 31.13 0.06 -14.27
C GLN A 178 31.82 -0.42 -15.55
N GLU A 179 31.19 -0.31 -16.73
CA GLU A 179 31.88 -0.56 -18.00
C GLU A 179 32.79 0.62 -18.35
N PRO A 180 34.14 0.43 -18.40
CA PRO A 180 35.02 1.48 -18.89
C PRO A 180 34.69 1.76 -20.35
N ALA A 181 34.46 3.04 -20.67
CA ALA A 181 34.31 3.50 -22.05
C ALA A 181 35.51 2.99 -22.86
N ARG A 182 35.23 2.05 -23.78
CA ARG A 182 36.22 1.51 -24.72
C ARG A 182 36.61 2.54 -25.77
#